data_AF-A0A4C1U7U3-F1
#
_entry.id   AF-A0A4C1U7U3-F1
#
_cell.length_a   1.000
_cell.length_b   1.000
_cell.length_c   1.000
_cell.angle_alpha   90.00
_cell.angle_beta   90.00
_cell.angle_gamma   90.00
#
_symmetry.space_group_name_H-M   'P 1'
#
loop_
_entity.id
_entity.type
_entity.pdbx_description
1 polymer ?
#
loop_
_entity_poly.entity_id
_entity_poly.type
_entity_poly.pdbx_seq_one_letter_code
_entity_poly.pdbx_strand_id
1 'polypeptide(L)'
;MDENKWKRFKKSGSYKRKVQKIYQQMISVPCASISSQERSVEVGEGSGRNNNFQDINPGVCNGVSIQNEVLPTTRDLDSDDDEEYICDDSDSVQEDESDCYSTYEENNKLHSTLSEWAVEHNVPHVALNSLLKILNKKLKNILPNDARTLLQTNKTNVDIIYSAPGEYWHNGLKKCLKNILEELSDPPNEISLKINIDGLQVFKSSKYQFWPILCSVSEIPLPPFVIGIYAGDGKPEDLDTFLGPFVTEMQQLQEGLKITDKAQREKIIHAKLLAFICDSPARAMIKGVSNFNGKHGCLKCTVVGEYSHKSNTVTFPQFNGPKRNDQDFRERKYGQHHKLDSPLLKLNIDMIEDFPVSDSLHLIDLGLMKRLLIGWRDGNFGIYLTKWSASDIGKNSSKEYTVKTMSQVTFTISHI
;
A
#
# COMPACT_ATOMS: atom_id res chain seq x y z
N MET A 1 -14.29 -15.28 -53.13
CA MET A 1 -14.36 -13.99 -52.42
C MET A 1 -13.00 -13.74 -51.80
N ASP A 2 -12.37 -12.62 -52.12
CA ASP A 2 -10.95 -12.30 -51.88
C ASP A 2 -10.42 -12.55 -50.45
N GLU A 3 -9.31 -13.29 -50.38
CA GLU A 3 -8.57 -13.66 -49.16
C GLU A 3 -7.63 -12.57 -48.60
N ASN A 4 -7.65 -11.32 -49.10
CA ASN A 4 -6.57 -10.35 -48.80
C ASN A 4 -7.01 -8.97 -48.29
N LYS A 5 -7.97 -8.87 -47.35
CA LYS A 5 -8.30 -7.55 -46.77
C LYS A 5 -8.79 -7.53 -45.31
N TRP A 6 -8.05 -8.16 -44.38
CA TRP A 6 -8.20 -7.83 -42.96
C TRP A 6 -7.13 -6.83 -42.52
N LYS A 7 -7.58 -5.59 -42.27
CA LYS A 7 -6.73 -4.47 -41.82
C LYS A 7 -6.11 -4.81 -40.46
N ARG A 8 -4.79 -4.67 -40.34
CA ARG A 8 -4.05 -4.62 -39.05
C ARG A 8 -4.86 -3.81 -38.02
N PHE A 9 -5.15 -4.40 -36.86
CA PHE A 9 -5.76 -3.69 -35.73
C PHE A 9 -4.89 -2.50 -35.33
N LYS A 10 -5.43 -1.29 -35.47
CA LYS A 10 -4.70 -0.06 -35.14
C LYS A 10 -4.64 0.11 -33.63
N LYS A 11 -3.43 0.10 -33.06
CA LYS A 11 -3.12 0.56 -31.68
C LYS A 11 -3.25 2.09 -31.54
N SER A 12 -4.23 2.72 -32.18
CA SER A 12 -4.38 4.18 -32.09
C SER A 12 -5.16 4.55 -30.83
N GLY A 13 -4.77 5.66 -30.18
CA GLY A 13 -5.46 6.20 -28.99
C GLY A 13 -6.93 6.58 -29.22
N SER A 14 -7.40 6.57 -30.47
CA SER A 14 -8.81 6.75 -30.83
C SER A 14 -9.65 5.49 -30.53
N TYR A 15 -9.10 4.28 -30.75
CA TYR A 15 -9.80 3.03 -30.44
C TYR A 15 -9.94 2.83 -28.93
N LYS A 16 -8.88 3.12 -28.17
CA LYS A 16 -8.90 3.06 -26.69
C LYS A 16 -9.95 4.02 -26.10
N ARG A 17 -10.06 5.24 -26.65
CA ARG A 17 -11.09 6.21 -26.27
C ARG A 17 -12.50 5.74 -26.62
N LYS A 18 -12.68 5.08 -27.77
CA LYS A 18 -13.98 4.52 -28.18
C LYS A 18 -14.46 3.42 -27.24
N VAL A 19 -13.58 2.53 -26.81
CA VAL A 19 -13.89 1.46 -25.84
C VAL A 19 -14.21 2.03 -24.45
N GLN A 20 -13.46 3.03 -23.98
CA GLN A 20 -13.75 3.73 -22.73
C GLN A 20 -15.13 4.41 -22.74
N LYS A 21 -15.51 5.01 -23.87
CA LYS A 21 -16.81 5.68 -24.04
C LYS A 21 -17.98 4.69 -24.01
N ILE A 22 -17.81 3.52 -24.63
CA ILE A 22 -18.82 2.44 -24.60
C ILE A 22 -18.98 1.89 -23.18
N TYR A 23 -17.87 1.71 -22.45
CA TYR A 23 -17.90 1.23 -21.07
C TYR A 23 -18.58 2.23 -20.12
N GLN A 24 -18.34 3.53 -20.28
CA GLN A 24 -19.05 4.57 -19.52
C GLN A 24 -20.54 4.62 -19.83
N GLN A 25 -20.95 4.35 -21.07
CA GLN A 25 -22.36 4.26 -21.47
C GLN A 25 -23.08 3.03 -20.88
N MET A 26 -22.38 1.91 -20.70
CA MET A 26 -22.93 0.70 -20.08
C MET A 26 -23.18 0.87 -18.58
N ILE A 27 -22.38 1.68 -17.89
CA ILE A 27 -22.51 1.93 -16.44
C ILE A 27 -23.60 2.97 -16.13
N SER A 28 -23.97 3.81 -17.10
CA SER A 28 -24.95 4.89 -16.92
C SER A 28 -26.43 4.49 -17.10
N VAL A 29 -26.75 3.20 -17.25
CA VAL A 29 -28.14 2.74 -17.37
C VAL A 29 -28.72 2.52 -15.97
N PRO A 30 -29.81 3.20 -15.56
CA PRO A 30 -30.43 2.98 -14.25
C PRO A 30 -31.02 1.58 -14.15
N CYS A 31 -30.75 0.88 -13.05
CA CYS A 31 -31.29 -0.43 -12.73
C CYS A 31 -32.82 -0.32 -12.55
N ALA A 32 -33.58 -0.79 -13.54
CA ALA A 32 -35.01 -1.05 -13.36
C ALA A 32 -35.17 -2.30 -12.47
N SER A 33 -35.95 -2.13 -11.41
CA SER A 33 -36.32 -3.12 -10.40
C SER A 33 -36.66 -4.50 -10.96
N ILE A 34 -35.96 -5.53 -10.49
CA ILE A 34 -36.37 -6.93 -10.63
C ILE A 34 -36.61 -7.50 -9.23
N SER A 35 -37.85 -7.92 -9.00
CA SER A 35 -38.39 -8.48 -7.77
C SER A 35 -37.76 -9.81 -7.41
N SER A 36 -37.55 -9.99 -6.11
CA SER A 36 -37.25 -11.26 -5.44
C SER A 36 -38.31 -12.32 -5.76
N GLN A 37 -37.87 -13.47 -6.28
CA GLN A 37 -38.56 -14.74 -6.11
C GLN A 37 -37.59 -15.70 -5.43
N GLU A 38 -37.87 -15.96 -4.15
CA GLU A 38 -37.29 -17.06 -3.39
C GLU A 38 -37.66 -18.39 -4.06
N ARG A 39 -36.68 -19.27 -4.24
CA ARG A 39 -36.94 -20.68 -4.52
C ARG A 39 -36.04 -21.54 -3.64
N SER A 40 -36.67 -22.10 -2.62
CA SER A 40 -36.15 -23.13 -1.72
C SER A 40 -35.75 -24.37 -2.51
N VAL A 41 -34.58 -24.95 -2.21
CA VAL A 41 -34.23 -26.32 -2.64
C VAL A 41 -33.58 -27.05 -1.46
N GLU A 42 -34.13 -28.22 -1.18
CA GLU A 42 -33.85 -29.12 -0.06
C GLU A 42 -32.46 -29.75 -0.12
N VAL A 43 -31.90 -30.00 1.07
CA VAL A 43 -30.61 -30.66 1.32
C VAL A 43 -30.83 -32.18 1.39
N GLY A 44 -30.11 -32.94 0.58
CA GLY A 44 -29.96 -34.40 0.72
C GLY A 44 -28.64 -34.74 1.42
N GLU A 45 -28.73 -35.54 2.49
CA GLU A 45 -27.66 -35.97 3.38
C GLU A 45 -26.66 -36.97 2.75
N GLY A 46 -25.40 -36.93 3.23
CA GLY A 46 -24.38 -37.94 2.90
C GLY A 46 -22.98 -37.73 3.49
N SER A 47 -22.83 -37.96 4.81
CA SER A 47 -21.66 -38.52 5.55
C SER A 47 -20.21 -38.11 5.21
N GLY A 48 -19.58 -37.22 6.02
CA GLY A 48 -18.46 -37.52 6.96
C GLY A 48 -17.07 -37.15 6.41
N ARG A 49 -16.14 -36.41 7.04
CA ARG A 49 -15.81 -36.07 8.45
C ARG A 49 -15.03 -34.73 8.54
N ASN A 50 -15.42 -33.95 9.56
CA ASN A 50 -14.82 -32.86 10.34
C ASN A 50 -13.38 -32.34 10.07
N ASN A 51 -13.29 -31.01 9.94
CA ASN A 51 -12.38 -30.15 10.72
C ASN A 51 -13.10 -28.82 11.03
N ASN A 52 -13.27 -28.50 12.32
CA ASN A 52 -14.04 -27.37 12.84
C ASN A 52 -13.36 -26.02 12.56
N PHE A 53 -14.04 -25.15 11.82
CA PHE A 53 -13.89 -23.70 11.89
C PHE A 53 -15.24 -23.17 12.39
N GLN A 54 -15.27 -22.53 13.57
CA GLN A 54 -16.49 -21.95 14.13
C GLN A 54 -16.76 -20.60 13.45
N ASP A 55 -17.81 -20.58 12.63
CA ASP A 55 -18.39 -19.36 12.07
C ASP A 55 -19.04 -18.53 13.19
N ILE A 56 -18.58 -17.29 13.36
CA ILE A 56 -19.28 -16.28 14.16
C ILE A 56 -20.17 -15.49 13.20
N ASN A 57 -21.48 -15.54 13.45
CA ASN A 57 -22.51 -14.79 12.74
C ASN A 57 -22.23 -13.27 12.75
N PRO A 58 -22.39 -12.54 11.63
CA PRO A 58 -22.37 -11.09 11.62
C PRO A 58 -23.70 -10.55 12.21
N GLY A 59 -23.59 -9.97 13.40
CA GLY A 59 -24.64 -9.13 13.97
C GLY A 59 -24.85 -7.88 13.11
N VAL A 60 -26.12 -7.60 12.87
CA VAL A 60 -26.66 -6.44 12.14
C VAL A 60 -26.17 -5.13 12.75
N CYS A 61 -25.55 -4.26 11.94
CA CYS A 61 -25.43 -2.84 12.26
C CYS A 61 -25.90 -1.99 11.07
N ASN A 62 -26.87 -1.12 11.35
CA ASN A 62 -27.56 -0.26 10.42
C ASN A 62 -26.65 0.83 9.83
N GLY A 63 -26.74 0.96 8.50
CA GLY A 63 -26.61 2.15 7.66
C GLY A 63 -25.70 3.32 8.08
N VAL A 64 -24.59 3.47 7.36
CA VAL A 64 -24.08 4.79 6.91
C VAL A 64 -23.63 4.67 5.45
N SER A 65 -24.35 5.32 4.55
CA SER A 65 -24.00 5.40 3.12
C SER A 65 -22.86 6.39 2.93
N ILE A 66 -21.70 5.92 2.46
CA ILE A 66 -20.63 6.78 1.94
C ILE A 66 -20.67 6.69 0.42
N GLN A 67 -21.08 7.80 -0.21
CA GLN A 67 -21.03 7.98 -1.65
C GLN A 67 -19.58 8.17 -2.08
N ASN A 68 -19.04 7.23 -2.85
CA ASN A 68 -17.77 7.36 -3.54
C ASN A 68 -17.98 8.17 -4.82
N GLU A 69 -17.68 9.47 -4.79
CA GLU A 69 -17.47 10.25 -6.01
C GLU A 69 -16.00 10.17 -6.44
N VAL A 70 -15.78 9.53 -7.59
CA VAL A 70 -14.53 9.56 -8.35
C VAL A 70 -14.66 10.66 -9.38
N LEU A 71 -13.85 11.72 -9.29
CA LEU A 71 -13.65 12.70 -10.38
C LEU A 71 -12.15 13.05 -10.54
N PRO A 72 -11.72 13.53 -11.72
CA PRO A 72 -10.46 13.17 -12.33
C PRO A 72 -9.42 14.27 -12.12
N THR A 73 -8.20 13.90 -11.74
CA THR A 73 -7.08 14.85 -11.71
C THR A 73 -6.60 15.13 -13.13
N THR A 74 -7.06 16.24 -13.70
CA THR A 74 -6.32 16.96 -14.73
C THR A 74 -5.14 17.67 -14.07
N ARG A 75 -4.01 17.59 -14.77
CA ARG A 75 -2.78 18.34 -14.54
C ARG A 75 -3.09 19.83 -14.44
N ASP A 76 -2.36 20.54 -13.60
CA ASP A 76 -1.60 21.72 -13.99
C ASP A 76 -0.31 21.76 -13.17
N LEU A 77 0.80 21.83 -13.90
CA LEU A 77 2.13 22.17 -13.43
C LEU A 77 2.17 23.69 -13.41
N ASP A 78 2.80 24.29 -12.40
CA ASP A 78 3.56 25.52 -12.60
C ASP A 78 4.77 25.47 -11.65
N SER A 79 5.95 25.61 -12.26
CA SER A 79 7.20 26.02 -11.64
C SER A 79 7.11 27.49 -11.28
N ASP A 80 8.12 27.96 -10.53
CA ASP A 80 8.77 29.28 -10.57
C ASP A 80 9.19 29.62 -9.13
N ASP A 81 10.47 29.44 -8.81
CA ASP A 81 11.53 30.47 -8.84
C ASP A 81 11.42 31.37 -7.60
N ASP A 82 12.21 31.02 -6.58
CA ASP A 82 12.47 31.83 -5.40
C ASP A 82 13.42 32.99 -5.79
N GLU A 83 12.85 34.11 -6.25
CA GLU A 83 13.59 35.38 -6.30
C GLU A 83 13.57 36.08 -4.92
N GLU A 84 14.77 36.34 -4.44
CA GLU A 84 15.13 37.03 -3.20
C GLU A 84 14.79 38.53 -3.31
N TYR A 85 13.70 38.97 -2.68
CA TYR A 85 13.37 40.40 -2.60
C TYR A 85 14.24 41.10 -1.54
N ILE A 86 15.24 41.82 -2.04
CA ILE A 86 15.96 42.90 -1.33
C ILE A 86 14.97 44.06 -1.11
N CYS A 87 14.81 44.49 0.15
CA CYS A 87 14.09 45.71 0.48
C CYS A 87 14.98 46.94 0.23
N ASP A 88 14.58 47.79 -0.71
CA ASP A 88 15.08 49.17 -0.83
C ASP A 88 14.07 50.14 -0.26
N ASP A 89 14.60 51.16 0.40
CA ASP A 89 13.98 52.05 1.37
C ASP A 89 13.21 53.21 0.71
N SER A 90 12.39 53.87 1.53
CA SER A 90 11.74 55.18 1.32
C SER A 90 10.41 55.22 0.55
N ASP A 91 9.31 55.25 1.30
CA ASP A 91 8.50 56.46 1.30
C ASP A 91 7.72 56.65 2.61
N SER A 92 7.76 57.87 3.11
CA SER A 92 7.22 58.28 4.40
C SER A 92 5.72 58.54 4.32
N VAL A 93 4.95 57.76 5.08
CA VAL A 93 3.57 58.09 5.45
C VAL A 93 3.42 57.88 6.95
N GLN A 94 3.18 58.98 7.67
CA GLN A 94 2.80 58.97 9.08
C GLN A 94 1.35 58.50 9.17
N GLU A 95 1.14 57.23 9.51
CA GLU A 95 -0.14 56.71 9.97
C GLU A 95 0.00 56.25 11.42
N ASP A 96 -0.98 56.58 12.24
CA ASP A 96 -0.99 56.41 13.70
C ASP A 96 -0.66 54.97 14.15
N GLU A 97 0.48 54.77 14.83
CA GLU A 97 0.97 53.45 15.30
C GLU A 97 0.05 52.76 16.35
N SER A 98 -1.00 53.43 16.81
CA SER A 98 -1.89 52.92 17.87
C SER A 98 -2.94 51.91 17.38
N ASP A 99 -3.35 51.95 16.11
CA ASP A 99 -4.43 51.10 15.57
C ASP A 99 -3.92 49.82 14.87
N CYS A 100 -2.62 49.75 14.54
CA CYS A 100 -2.06 48.57 13.88
C CYS A 100 -1.82 47.40 14.86
N TYR A 101 -1.52 47.70 16.12
CA TYR A 101 -1.19 46.69 17.14
C TYR A 101 -2.43 45.94 17.62
N SER A 102 -3.55 46.64 17.80
CA SER A 102 -4.85 46.04 18.17
C SER A 102 -5.36 45.10 17.08
N THR A 103 -5.24 45.52 15.82
CA THR A 103 -5.64 44.72 14.65
C THR A 103 -4.78 43.46 14.48
N TYR A 104 -3.49 43.54 14.78
CA TYR A 104 -2.57 42.38 14.74
C TYR A 104 -2.90 41.35 15.82
N GLU A 105 -3.15 41.78 17.06
CA GLU A 105 -3.55 40.88 18.15
C GLU A 105 -4.88 40.17 17.86
N GLU A 106 -5.86 40.89 17.32
CA GLU A 106 -7.15 40.30 16.92
C GLU A 106 -7.00 39.26 15.80
N ASN A 107 -6.14 39.52 14.82
CA ASN A 107 -5.85 38.57 13.74
C ASN A 107 -5.17 37.30 14.27
N ASN A 108 -4.21 37.43 15.19
CA ASN A 108 -3.57 36.28 15.84
C ASN A 108 -4.55 35.48 16.71
N LYS A 109 -5.49 36.16 17.36
CA LYS A 109 -6.55 35.53 18.14
C LYS A 109 -7.53 34.75 17.26
N LEU A 110 -7.88 35.28 16.09
CA LEU A 110 -8.69 34.57 15.11
C LEU A 110 -7.97 33.32 14.58
N HIS A 111 -6.67 33.44 14.29
CA HIS A 111 -5.85 32.33 13.83
C HIS A 111 -5.79 31.18 14.85
N SER A 112 -5.48 31.50 16.12
CA SER A 112 -5.43 30.52 17.21
C SER A 112 -6.79 29.87 17.47
N THR A 113 -7.86 30.66 17.58
CA THR A 113 -9.22 30.14 17.84
C THR A 113 -9.70 29.22 16.71
N LEU A 114 -9.45 29.58 15.45
CA LEU A 114 -9.85 28.75 14.30
C LEU A 114 -9.03 27.45 14.22
N SER A 115 -7.74 27.51 14.59
CA SER A 115 -6.88 26.34 14.69
C SER A 115 -7.36 25.37 15.78
N GLU A 116 -7.63 25.87 16.99
CA GLU A 116 -8.16 25.09 18.11
C GLU A 116 -9.49 24.42 17.76
N TRP A 117 -10.42 25.18 17.17
CA TRP A 117 -11.71 24.65 16.71
C TRP A 117 -11.54 23.50 15.72
N ALA A 118 -10.63 23.66 14.74
CA ALA A 118 -10.39 22.65 13.72
C ALA A 118 -9.82 21.35 14.31
N VAL A 119 -8.94 21.45 15.31
CA VAL A 119 -8.37 20.31 16.03
C VAL A 119 -9.42 19.63 16.91
N GLU A 120 -10.16 20.40 17.71
CA GLU A 120 -11.19 19.89 18.62
C GLU A 120 -12.25 19.07 17.87
N HIS A 121 -12.62 19.49 16.68
CA HIS A 121 -13.67 18.86 15.87
C HIS A 121 -13.14 17.86 14.84
N ASN A 122 -11.83 17.55 14.83
CA ASN A 122 -11.19 16.69 13.83
C ASN A 122 -11.54 17.06 12.38
N VAL A 123 -11.54 18.37 12.07
CA VAL A 123 -11.98 18.87 10.78
C VAL A 123 -11.02 18.40 9.67
N PRO A 124 -11.52 17.74 8.60
CA PRO A 124 -10.66 17.33 7.49
C PRO A 124 -9.98 18.54 6.83
N HIS A 125 -8.70 18.42 6.47
CA HIS A 125 -7.95 19.50 5.80
C HIS A 125 -8.65 20.03 4.54
N VAL A 126 -9.36 19.18 3.80
CA VAL A 126 -10.13 19.59 2.61
C VAL A 126 -11.28 20.53 2.97
N ALA A 127 -12.00 20.23 4.06
CA ALA A 127 -13.06 21.08 4.56
C ALA A 127 -12.49 22.39 5.11
N LEU A 128 -11.39 22.32 5.88
CA LEU A 128 -10.73 23.50 6.42
C LEU A 128 -10.18 24.41 5.32
N ASN A 129 -9.54 23.86 4.29
CA ASN A 129 -9.08 24.61 3.11
C ASN A 129 -10.24 25.29 2.38
N SER A 130 -11.39 24.61 2.27
CA SER A 130 -12.58 25.19 1.64
C SER A 130 -13.13 26.36 2.46
N LEU A 131 -13.15 26.22 3.79
CA LEU A 131 -13.52 27.29 4.71
C LEU A 131 -12.55 28.47 4.64
N LEU A 132 -11.24 28.21 4.67
CA LEU A 132 -10.19 29.24 4.55
C LEU A 132 -10.34 30.04 3.25
N LYS A 133 -10.62 29.38 2.11
CA LYS A 133 -10.91 30.06 0.84
C LYS A 133 -12.14 30.96 0.92
N ILE A 134 -13.18 30.57 1.65
CA ILE A 134 -14.38 31.41 1.83
C ILE A 134 -14.06 32.60 2.74
N LEU A 135 -13.34 32.36 3.84
CA LEU A 135 -12.97 33.39 4.79
C LEU A 135 -12.02 34.41 4.16
N ASN A 136 -11.00 33.97 3.43
CA ASN A 136 -10.04 34.85 2.75
C ASN A 136 -10.64 35.71 1.62
N LYS A 137 -11.83 35.35 1.11
CA LYS A 137 -12.59 36.24 0.20
C LYS A 137 -13.13 37.48 0.92
N LYS A 138 -13.48 37.35 2.20
CA LYS A 138 -14.03 38.43 3.04
C LYS A 138 -12.98 39.10 3.91
N LEU A 139 -11.99 38.34 4.36
CA LEU A 139 -10.91 38.71 5.26
C LEU A 139 -9.57 38.56 4.51
N LYS A 140 -9.28 39.49 3.61
CA LYS A 140 -8.06 39.42 2.79
C LYS A 140 -6.82 39.54 3.69
N ASN A 141 -5.83 38.67 3.46
CA ASN A 141 -4.52 38.68 4.12
C ASN A 141 -4.52 38.44 5.64
N ILE A 142 -5.61 37.91 6.22
CA ILE A 142 -5.69 37.63 7.67
C ILE A 142 -5.39 36.16 8.00
N LEU A 143 -5.86 35.22 7.17
CA LEU A 143 -5.68 33.78 7.40
C LEU A 143 -4.85 33.14 6.28
N PRO A 144 -4.06 32.10 6.57
CA PRO A 144 -3.36 31.34 5.54
C PRO A 144 -4.36 30.60 4.63
N ASN A 145 -3.93 30.30 3.41
CA ASN A 145 -4.77 29.59 2.43
C ASN A 145 -4.77 28.06 2.60
N ASP A 146 -3.82 27.52 3.38
CA ASP A 146 -3.66 26.09 3.60
C ASP A 146 -3.81 25.73 5.09
N ALA A 147 -4.60 24.70 5.35
CA ALA A 147 -4.89 24.13 6.65
C ALA A 147 -3.62 23.76 7.42
N ARG A 148 -2.57 23.26 6.75
CA ARG A 148 -1.31 22.90 7.43
C ARG A 148 -0.61 24.13 8.00
N THR A 149 -0.68 25.25 7.27
CA THR A 149 -0.13 26.54 7.68
C THR A 149 -0.94 27.12 8.84
N LEU A 150 -2.27 27.05 8.78
CA LEU A 150 -3.15 27.47 9.89
C LEU A 150 -2.87 26.67 11.17
N LEU A 151 -2.77 25.34 11.03
CA LEU A 151 -2.58 24.44 12.15
C LEU A 151 -1.12 24.44 12.66
N GLN A 152 -0.23 25.20 12.01
CA GLN A 152 1.20 25.29 12.32
C GLN A 152 1.77 23.92 12.67
N THR A 153 1.51 22.93 11.80
CA THR A 153 1.89 21.54 12.08
C THR A 153 3.34 21.50 12.53
N ASN A 154 3.57 21.08 13.77
CA ASN A 154 4.85 21.25 14.45
C ASN A 154 5.99 20.71 13.57
N LYS A 155 6.81 21.61 13.03
CA LYS A 155 8.04 21.27 12.30
C LYS A 155 9.17 20.96 13.29
N THR A 156 8.87 20.27 14.40
CA THR A 156 9.90 19.78 15.32
C THR A 156 10.99 19.12 14.50
N ASN A 157 12.27 19.42 14.81
CA ASN A 157 13.44 18.82 14.15
C ASN A 157 13.21 17.32 14.00
N VAL A 158 12.84 16.94 12.79
CA VAL A 158 12.65 15.54 12.44
C VAL A 158 14.06 15.01 12.26
N ASP A 159 14.47 14.09 13.12
CA ASP A 159 15.77 13.44 12.99
C ASP A 159 15.75 12.56 11.73
N ILE A 160 16.25 13.11 10.63
CA ILE A 160 16.42 12.42 9.36
C ILE A 160 17.86 11.90 9.31
N ILE A 161 17.97 10.60 9.11
CA ILE A 161 19.25 9.89 8.99
C ILE A 161 19.53 9.70 7.50
N TYR A 162 20.75 10.02 7.06
CA TYR A 162 21.17 9.69 5.71
C TYR A 162 21.26 8.17 5.54
N SER A 163 20.59 7.64 4.52
CA SER A 163 20.57 6.23 4.18
C SER A 163 20.71 6.12 2.67
N ALA A 164 21.88 5.79 2.14
CA ALA A 164 22.11 5.88 0.69
C ALA A 164 21.07 5.07 -0.14
N PRO A 165 20.59 5.60 -1.29
CA PRO A 165 20.83 6.92 -1.88
C PRO A 165 19.85 8.04 -1.44
N GLY A 166 19.28 7.94 -0.25
CA GLY A 166 18.28 8.89 0.25
C GLY A 166 18.32 9.12 1.76
N GLU A 167 17.13 9.23 2.32
CA GLU A 167 16.91 9.68 3.68
C GLU A 167 15.97 8.71 4.40
N TYR A 168 16.20 8.53 5.69
CA TYR A 168 15.42 7.68 6.57
C TYR A 168 14.94 8.45 7.79
N TRP A 169 13.64 8.34 8.05
CA TRP A 169 13.01 8.82 9.27
C TRP A 169 12.52 7.63 10.11
N HIS A 170 12.79 7.70 11.41
CA HIS A 170 12.34 6.69 12.37
C HIS A 170 11.31 7.28 13.34
N ASN A 171 10.08 6.75 13.31
CA ASN A 171 9.06 7.09 14.31
C ASN A 171 9.25 6.32 15.62
N GLY A 172 9.71 5.07 15.52
CA GLY A 172 9.87 4.16 16.66
C GLY A 172 8.68 3.24 16.88
N LEU A 173 8.90 1.94 16.73
CA LEU A 173 7.98 0.87 17.09
C LEU A 173 7.68 0.91 18.60
N LYS A 174 8.72 1.03 19.42
CA LYS A 174 8.56 1.07 20.89
C LYS A 174 7.69 2.24 21.34
N LYS A 175 7.94 3.43 20.78
CA LYS A 175 7.15 4.64 21.03
C LYS A 175 5.69 4.46 20.62
N CYS A 176 5.45 3.95 19.42
CA CYS A 176 4.09 3.71 18.92
C CYS A 176 3.33 2.71 19.80
N LEU A 177 3.95 1.58 20.13
CA LEU A 177 3.33 0.56 20.97
C LEU A 177 3.04 1.07 22.37
N LYS A 178 3.97 1.82 22.98
CA LYS A 178 3.74 2.40 24.30
C LYS A 178 2.50 3.31 24.30
N ASN A 179 2.43 4.24 23.35
CA ASN A 179 1.27 5.14 23.21
C ASN A 179 -0.05 4.39 23.00
N ILE A 180 -0.04 3.29 22.23
CA ILE A 180 -1.24 2.49 21.99
C ILE A 180 -1.64 1.71 23.25
N LEU A 181 -0.69 1.04 23.89
CA LEU A 181 -0.95 0.11 24.98
C LEU A 181 -1.30 0.82 26.29
N GLU A 182 -0.71 1.98 26.56
CA GLU A 182 -1.03 2.81 27.73
C GLU A 182 -2.44 3.42 27.63
N GLU A 183 -2.99 3.55 26.42
CA GLU A 183 -4.36 4.01 26.21
C GLU A 183 -5.43 2.92 26.38
N LEU A 184 -5.03 1.64 26.44
CA LEU A 184 -5.96 0.53 26.63
C LEU A 184 -6.36 0.39 28.11
N SER A 185 -7.64 0.12 28.35
CA SER A 185 -8.15 -0.16 29.70
C SER A 185 -7.59 -1.47 30.28
N ASP A 186 -7.41 -2.48 29.43
CA ASP A 186 -6.80 -3.77 29.78
C ASP A 186 -5.85 -4.20 28.65
N PRO A 187 -4.57 -3.78 28.71
CA PRO A 187 -3.61 -4.15 27.69
C PRO A 187 -3.24 -5.65 27.83
N PRO A 188 -3.02 -6.38 26.74
CA PRO A 188 -2.66 -7.81 26.80
C PRO A 188 -1.26 -8.04 27.41
N ASN A 189 -0.97 -9.27 27.86
CA ASN A 189 0.38 -9.64 28.38
C ASN A 189 1.40 -9.88 27.26
N GLU A 190 0.91 -10.28 26.09
CA GLU A 190 1.69 -10.58 24.90
C GLU A 190 0.97 -10.00 23.69
N ILE A 191 1.73 -9.44 22.76
CA ILE A 191 1.23 -8.92 21.49
C ILE A 191 1.93 -9.55 20.31
N SER A 192 1.19 -9.73 19.23
CA SER A 192 1.65 -10.38 18.02
C SER A 192 1.71 -9.39 16.86
N LEU A 193 2.92 -9.08 16.42
CA LEU A 193 3.21 -8.04 15.43
C LEU A 193 3.33 -8.63 14.03
N LYS A 194 2.70 -7.98 13.04
CA LYS A 194 2.93 -8.23 11.62
C LYS A 194 3.54 -6.99 10.99
N ILE A 195 4.67 -7.16 10.33
CA ILE A 195 5.43 -6.06 9.72
C ILE A 195 5.22 -6.08 8.22
N ASN A 196 4.90 -4.92 7.66
CA ASN A 196 4.82 -4.74 6.22
C ASN A 196 5.92 -3.78 5.75
N ILE A 197 6.62 -4.20 4.69
CA ILE A 197 7.65 -3.40 4.03
C ILE A 197 7.42 -3.53 2.53
N ASP A 198 7.21 -2.40 1.87
CA ASP A 198 6.94 -2.34 0.44
C ASP A 198 7.57 -1.10 -0.18
N GLY A 199 7.77 -1.10 -1.50
CA GLY A 199 8.32 0.02 -2.25
C GLY A 199 7.27 0.69 -3.11
N LEU A 200 7.05 1.99 -2.91
CA LEU A 200 6.13 2.80 -3.71
C LEU A 200 6.91 3.83 -4.54
N GLN A 201 6.61 3.92 -5.84
CA GLN A 201 7.07 5.04 -6.65
C GLN A 201 6.18 6.26 -6.39
N VAL A 202 6.77 7.33 -5.85
CA VAL A 202 6.03 8.58 -5.56
C VAL A 202 5.70 9.31 -6.86
N PHE A 203 6.63 9.30 -7.82
CA PHE A 203 6.48 9.98 -9.09
C PHE A 203 6.56 8.98 -10.26
N LYS A 204 5.69 9.14 -11.25
CA LYS A 204 5.62 8.23 -12.42
C LYS A 204 6.85 8.27 -13.32
N SER A 205 7.67 9.31 -13.21
CA SER A 205 8.82 9.59 -14.08
C SER A 205 10.14 9.74 -13.31
N SER A 206 10.14 9.55 -11.98
CA SER A 206 11.37 9.59 -11.18
C SER A 206 11.77 8.19 -10.72
N LYS A 207 13.06 8.02 -10.42
CA LYS A 207 13.56 6.86 -9.68
C LYS A 207 13.26 6.95 -8.19
N TYR A 208 12.76 8.10 -7.73
CA TYR A 208 12.42 8.35 -6.34
C TYR A 208 11.36 7.36 -5.84
N GLN A 209 11.72 6.63 -4.79
CA GLN A 209 10.91 5.61 -4.16
C GLN A 209 10.75 5.89 -2.68
N PHE A 210 9.63 5.42 -2.16
CA PHE A 210 9.21 5.55 -0.78
C PHE A 210 9.01 4.16 -0.19
N TRP A 211 9.67 3.89 0.93
CA TRP A 211 9.71 2.56 1.55
C TRP A 211 9.29 2.68 3.02
N PRO A 212 8.00 2.50 3.34
CA PRO A 212 7.54 2.50 4.71
C PRO A 212 7.81 1.14 5.38
N ILE A 213 8.07 1.21 6.68
CA ILE A 213 7.99 0.07 7.60
C ILE A 213 6.71 0.26 8.41
N LEU A 214 5.74 -0.61 8.18
CA LEU A 214 4.44 -0.57 8.83
C LEU A 214 4.30 -1.72 9.82
N CYS A 215 3.56 -1.50 10.90
CA CYS A 215 3.24 -2.52 11.89
C CYS A 215 1.74 -2.60 12.12
N SER A 216 1.24 -3.82 12.27
CA SER A 216 -0.09 -4.09 12.82
C SER A 216 0.02 -5.02 14.03
N VAL A 217 -0.83 -4.79 15.02
CA VAL A 217 -0.92 -5.60 16.24
C VAL A 217 -2.16 -6.47 16.12
N SER A 218 -2.02 -7.78 16.31
CA SER A 218 -3.12 -8.72 16.02
C SER A 218 -4.24 -8.66 17.06
N GLU A 219 -3.89 -8.36 18.31
CA GLU A 219 -4.79 -8.33 19.46
C GLU A 219 -5.58 -7.02 19.55
N ILE A 220 -5.18 -6.00 18.78
CA ILE A 220 -5.76 -4.67 18.86
C ILE A 220 -6.30 -4.30 17.47
N PRO A 221 -7.60 -4.00 17.32
CA PRO A 221 -8.23 -3.72 16.04
C PRO A 221 -7.92 -2.29 15.56
N LEU A 222 -6.64 -1.97 15.41
CA LEU A 222 -6.15 -0.69 14.90
C LEU A 222 -5.63 -0.84 13.47
N PRO A 223 -5.76 0.21 12.64
CA PRO A 223 -5.11 0.24 11.35
C PRO A 223 -3.58 0.15 11.52
N PRO A 224 -2.85 -0.38 10.53
CA PRO A 224 -1.39 -0.40 10.58
C PRO A 224 -0.82 1.01 10.78
N PHE A 225 0.21 1.12 11.60
CA PHE A 225 0.90 2.38 11.88
C PHE A 225 2.33 2.35 11.35
N VAL A 226 2.89 3.54 11.14
CA VAL A 226 4.23 3.73 10.56
C VAL A 226 5.29 3.67 11.67
N ILE A 227 6.26 2.78 11.50
CA ILE A 227 7.46 2.68 12.35
C ILE A 227 8.59 3.55 11.79
N GLY A 228 8.74 3.57 10.47
CA GLY A 228 9.81 4.29 9.80
C GLY A 228 9.52 4.44 8.32
N ILE A 229 10.19 5.40 7.71
CA ILE A 229 10.02 5.77 6.31
C ILE A 229 11.39 6.01 5.72
N TYR A 230 11.68 5.35 4.61
CA TYR A 230 12.78 5.73 3.74
C TYR A 230 12.24 6.43 2.48
N ALA A 231 12.96 7.44 1.99
CA ALA A 231 12.68 8.08 0.71
C ALA A 231 13.97 8.46 -0.02
N GLY A 232 14.10 8.09 -1.29
CA GLY A 232 15.32 8.35 -2.06
C GLY A 232 15.28 7.85 -3.48
N ASP A 233 16.36 8.08 -4.26
CA ASP A 233 16.47 7.73 -5.67
C ASP A 233 16.71 6.22 -5.93
N GLY A 234 15.80 5.41 -5.40
CA GLY A 234 15.85 3.95 -5.47
C GLY A 234 15.45 3.34 -4.16
N LYS A 235 15.63 2.03 -4.05
CA LYS A 235 15.43 1.30 -2.79
C LYS A 235 16.58 1.58 -1.80
N PRO A 236 16.37 1.40 -0.48
CA PRO A 236 17.46 1.49 0.48
C PRO A 236 18.58 0.52 0.12
N GLU A 237 19.81 1.03 -0.03
CA GLU A 237 20.98 0.17 -0.27
C GLU A 237 21.62 -0.29 1.04
N ASP A 238 21.61 0.59 2.05
CA ASP A 238 22.07 0.29 3.39
C ASP A 238 20.91 -0.24 4.26
N LEU A 239 20.86 -1.57 4.42
CA LEU A 239 19.87 -2.21 5.27
C LEU A 239 20.13 -2.01 6.75
N ASP A 240 21.38 -1.81 7.18
CA ASP A 240 21.69 -1.58 8.59
C ASP A 240 21.10 -0.24 9.03
N THR A 241 21.20 0.81 8.21
CA THR A 241 20.53 2.09 8.52
C THR A 241 19.01 1.97 8.41
N PHE A 242 18.50 1.29 7.37
CA PHE A 242 17.05 1.19 7.14
C PHE A 242 16.30 0.32 8.17
N LEU A 243 16.86 -0.83 8.54
CA LEU A 243 16.23 -1.80 9.44
C LEU A 243 16.81 -1.79 10.86
N GLY A 244 18.02 -1.26 11.06
CA GLY A 244 18.74 -1.31 12.34
C GLY A 244 17.96 -0.73 13.52
N PRO A 245 17.36 0.47 13.41
CA PRO A 245 16.53 1.03 14.48
C PRO A 245 15.35 0.12 14.84
N PHE A 246 14.62 -0.39 13.84
CA PHE A 246 13.53 -1.35 14.04
C PHE A 246 14.02 -2.64 14.71
N VAL A 247 15.12 -3.22 14.25
CA VAL A 247 15.70 -4.45 14.82
C VAL A 247 16.08 -4.25 16.27
N THR A 248 16.74 -3.14 16.59
CA THR A 248 17.16 -2.81 17.96
C THR A 248 15.97 -2.70 18.89
N GLU A 249 14.92 -1.99 18.48
CA GLU A 249 13.69 -1.88 19.27
C GLU A 249 12.98 -3.22 19.40
N MET A 250 12.89 -4.02 18.33
CA MET A 250 12.25 -5.32 18.37
C MET A 250 12.95 -6.28 19.33
N GLN A 251 14.29 -6.29 19.40
CA GLN A 251 15.02 -7.09 20.39
C GLN A 251 14.64 -6.70 21.82
N GLN A 252 14.57 -5.40 22.12
CA GLN A 252 14.13 -4.91 23.44
C GLN A 252 12.69 -5.34 23.75
N LEU A 253 11.81 -5.32 22.74
CA LEU A 253 10.41 -5.72 22.90
C LEU A 253 10.23 -7.23 23.08
N GLN A 254 11.14 -8.05 22.54
CA GLN A 254 11.18 -9.49 22.81
C GLN A 254 11.60 -9.78 24.26
N GLU A 255 12.45 -8.94 24.86
CA GLU A 255 12.83 -9.03 26.28
C GLU A 255 11.74 -8.50 27.24
N GLY A 256 10.89 -7.58 26.76
CA GLY A 256 9.72 -7.08 27.47
C GLY A 256 9.64 -5.55 27.51
N LEU A 257 8.46 -5.03 27.18
CA LEU A 257 8.13 -3.60 27.25
C LEU A 257 7.44 -3.28 28.57
N LYS A 258 8.06 -2.40 29.37
CA LYS A 258 7.40 -1.80 30.53
C LYS A 258 6.43 -0.72 30.08
N ILE A 259 5.17 -0.87 30.47
CA ILE A 259 4.13 0.14 30.28
C ILE A 259 3.46 0.48 31.61
N THR A 260 2.86 1.66 31.70
CA THR A 260 1.97 2.03 32.81
C THR A 260 0.55 2.14 32.26
N ASP A 261 -0.35 1.26 32.71
CA ASP A 261 -1.74 1.28 32.24
C ASP A 261 -2.51 2.51 32.77
N LYS A 262 -3.73 2.73 32.24
CA LYS A 262 -4.62 3.81 32.71
C LYS A 262 -4.93 3.74 34.21
N ALA A 263 -4.91 2.54 34.79
CA ALA A 263 -5.10 2.32 36.22
C ALA A 263 -3.82 2.54 37.05
N GLN A 264 -2.76 3.10 36.45
CA GLN A 264 -1.46 3.36 37.06
C GLN A 264 -0.73 2.10 37.56
N ARG A 265 -0.98 0.95 36.92
CA ARG A 265 -0.28 -0.30 37.21
C ARG A 265 0.84 -0.50 36.20
N GLU A 266 2.00 -0.88 36.70
CA GLU A 266 3.12 -1.31 35.85
C GLU A 266 2.86 -2.70 35.30
N LYS A 267 3.06 -2.86 34.00
CA LYS A 267 2.93 -4.14 33.31
C LYS A 267 4.09 -4.34 32.35
N ILE A 268 4.54 -5.59 32.23
CA ILE A 268 5.52 -6.00 31.23
C ILE A 268 4.79 -6.75 30.12
N ILE A 269 4.90 -6.23 28.91
CA ILE A 269 4.28 -6.80 27.71
C ILE A 269 5.37 -7.32 26.79
N HIS A 270 5.24 -8.57 26.36
CA HIS A 270 6.18 -9.16 25.41
C HIS A 270 5.64 -9.03 24.00
N ALA A 271 6.52 -8.74 23.04
CA ALA A 271 6.15 -8.69 21.64
C ALA A 271 6.72 -9.89 20.87
N LYS A 272 5.86 -10.57 20.12
CA LYS A 272 6.24 -11.63 19.19
C LYS A 272 6.05 -11.15 17.76
N LEU A 273 7.01 -11.46 16.90
CA LEU A 273 6.85 -11.27 15.47
C LEU A 273 6.13 -12.47 14.85
N LEU A 274 5.06 -12.23 14.09
CA LEU A 274 4.33 -13.28 13.39
C LEU A 274 4.74 -13.44 11.95
N ALA A 275 4.92 -12.32 11.24
CA ALA A 275 5.19 -12.36 9.81
C ALA A 275 5.75 -11.04 9.27
N PHE A 276 6.59 -11.16 8.25
CA PHE A 276 6.91 -10.08 7.33
C PHE A 276 6.05 -10.20 6.06
N ILE A 277 5.07 -9.31 5.94
CA ILE A 277 4.18 -9.19 4.79
C ILE A 277 4.83 -8.26 3.78
N CYS A 278 5.37 -8.81 2.71
CA CYS A 278 6.08 -8.05 1.69
C CYS A 278 5.87 -8.67 0.32
N ASP A 279 5.99 -7.87 -0.73
CA ASP A 279 6.01 -8.38 -2.10
C ASP A 279 7.32 -9.15 -2.37
N SER A 280 7.45 -9.79 -3.53
CA SER A 280 8.63 -10.63 -3.81
C SER A 280 9.95 -9.84 -3.88
N PRO A 281 10.04 -8.68 -4.57
CA PRO A 281 11.22 -7.81 -4.53
C PRO A 281 11.61 -7.36 -3.11
N ALA A 282 10.67 -6.83 -2.32
CA ALA A 282 10.92 -6.33 -0.97
C ALA A 282 11.38 -7.46 -0.06
N ARG A 283 10.73 -8.63 -0.14
CA ARG A 283 11.11 -9.84 0.62
C ARG A 283 12.55 -10.26 0.34
N ALA A 284 12.96 -10.27 -0.92
CA ALA A 284 14.33 -10.63 -1.29
C ALA A 284 15.35 -9.61 -0.77
N MET A 285 15.01 -8.31 -0.84
CA MET A 285 15.84 -7.23 -0.33
C MET A 285 16.06 -7.34 1.18
N ILE A 286 14.99 -7.35 1.98
CA ILE A 286 15.11 -7.34 3.44
C ILE A 286 15.74 -8.63 3.99
N LYS A 287 15.63 -9.75 3.26
CA LYS A 287 16.33 -11.00 3.60
C LYS A 287 17.79 -11.04 3.16
N GLY A 288 18.22 -10.11 2.31
CA GLY A 288 19.57 -10.12 1.75
C GLY A 288 19.84 -11.28 0.78
N VAL A 289 18.83 -11.70 0.01
CA VAL A 289 18.91 -12.88 -0.87
C VAL A 289 18.73 -12.53 -2.34
N SER A 290 19.00 -13.51 -3.20
CA SER A 290 18.75 -13.42 -4.63
C SER A 290 17.29 -13.07 -4.91
N ASN A 291 17.09 -12.14 -5.84
CA ASN A 291 15.76 -11.74 -6.28
C ASN A 291 14.97 -12.91 -6.87
N PHE A 292 13.64 -12.88 -6.79
CA PHE A 292 12.74 -13.97 -7.20
C PHE A 292 12.88 -14.36 -8.69
N ASN A 293 13.40 -13.46 -9.52
CA ASN A 293 13.67 -13.66 -10.93
C ASN A 293 15.08 -14.20 -11.24
N GLY A 294 15.92 -14.40 -10.22
CA GLY A 294 17.28 -14.94 -10.36
C GLY A 294 17.31 -16.47 -10.35
N LYS A 295 18.40 -17.06 -10.87
CA LYS A 295 18.61 -18.53 -10.86
C LYS A 295 18.54 -19.12 -9.46
N HIS A 296 19.11 -18.44 -8.46
CA HIS A 296 19.05 -18.87 -7.06
C HIS A 296 17.93 -18.15 -6.28
N GLY A 297 16.88 -17.70 -6.98
CA GLY A 297 15.85 -16.80 -6.47
C GLY A 297 14.67 -17.46 -5.76
N CYS A 298 14.51 -18.78 -5.85
CA CYS A 298 13.46 -19.46 -5.08
C CYS A 298 13.71 -19.19 -3.59
N LEU A 299 12.67 -18.83 -2.84
CA LEU A 299 12.76 -18.59 -1.39
C LEU A 299 12.41 -19.84 -0.57
N LYS A 300 11.64 -20.76 -1.14
CA LYS A 300 11.13 -21.96 -0.44
C LYS A 300 12.06 -23.17 -0.50
N CYS A 301 12.71 -23.40 -1.64
CA CYS A 301 13.52 -24.60 -1.88
C CYS A 301 14.82 -24.31 -2.63
N THR A 302 15.76 -25.25 -2.55
CA THR A 302 17.12 -25.12 -3.09
C THR A 302 17.23 -25.30 -4.61
N VAL A 303 16.09 -25.44 -5.32
CA VAL A 303 16.07 -25.55 -6.78
C VAL A 303 16.72 -24.35 -7.42
N VAL A 304 17.63 -24.63 -8.36
CA VAL A 304 18.26 -23.64 -9.21
C VAL A 304 17.43 -23.48 -10.48
N GLY A 305 17.02 -22.25 -10.76
CA GLY A 305 16.28 -21.90 -11.95
C GLY A 305 17.16 -21.93 -13.20
N GLU A 306 16.54 -22.29 -14.31
CA GLU A 306 17.12 -22.34 -15.64
C GLU A 306 16.67 -21.12 -16.45
N TYR A 307 17.59 -20.53 -17.21
CA TYR A 307 17.24 -19.40 -18.08
C TYR A 307 16.65 -19.92 -19.38
N SER A 308 15.42 -19.54 -19.69
CA SER A 308 14.75 -19.83 -20.94
C SER A 308 14.97 -18.69 -21.94
N HIS A 309 15.76 -18.96 -22.99
CA HIS A 309 15.93 -18.01 -24.10
C HIS A 309 14.64 -17.79 -24.91
N LYS A 310 13.66 -18.70 -24.81
CA LYS A 310 12.36 -18.56 -25.50
C LYS A 310 11.49 -17.49 -24.87
N SER A 311 11.49 -17.43 -23.54
CA SER A 311 10.66 -16.50 -22.76
C SER A 311 11.45 -15.33 -22.18
N ASN A 312 12.78 -15.35 -22.26
CA ASN A 312 13.69 -14.41 -21.60
C ASN A 312 13.45 -14.33 -20.09
N THR A 313 13.15 -15.47 -19.46
CA THR A 313 12.85 -15.58 -18.03
C THR A 313 13.61 -16.73 -17.41
N VAL A 314 13.89 -16.62 -16.11
CA VAL A 314 14.28 -17.79 -15.31
C VAL A 314 13.03 -18.60 -14.99
N THR A 315 13.10 -19.90 -15.17
CA THR A 315 12.04 -20.86 -14.84
C THR A 315 12.57 -21.91 -13.87
N PHE A 316 11.71 -22.41 -13.00
CA PHE A 316 12.03 -23.48 -12.04
C PHE A 316 11.28 -24.75 -12.47
N PRO A 317 11.82 -25.54 -13.41
CA PRO A 317 11.13 -26.72 -13.94
C PRO A 317 11.11 -27.89 -12.94
N GLN A 318 11.97 -27.87 -11.92
CA GLN A 318 12.00 -28.88 -10.87
C GLN A 318 11.10 -28.43 -9.71
N PHE A 319 10.14 -29.28 -9.35
CA PHE A 319 9.16 -28.98 -8.29
C PHE A 319 9.47 -29.69 -6.95
N ASN A 320 10.39 -30.66 -6.95
CA ASN A 320 10.70 -31.52 -5.80
C ASN A 320 12.07 -31.25 -5.17
N GLY A 321 12.46 -29.98 -5.06
CA GLY A 321 13.73 -29.63 -4.41
C GLY A 321 13.64 -29.65 -2.87
N PRO A 322 14.76 -29.92 -2.17
CA PRO A 322 14.83 -29.76 -0.72
C PRO A 322 14.35 -28.39 -0.26
N LYS A 323 13.50 -28.38 0.77
CA LYS A 323 13.03 -27.13 1.39
C LYS A 323 14.17 -26.44 2.12
N ARG A 324 14.16 -25.12 2.14
CA ARG A 324 15.03 -24.35 3.03
C ARG A 324 14.50 -24.40 4.46
N ASN A 325 15.40 -24.23 5.42
CA ASN A 325 15.08 -24.07 6.84
C ASN A 325 15.92 -22.92 7.43
N ASP A 326 15.52 -22.43 8.60
CA ASP A 326 16.18 -21.31 9.28
C ASP A 326 17.64 -21.62 9.66
N GLN A 327 17.90 -22.81 10.20
CA GLN A 327 19.24 -23.20 10.65
C GLN A 327 20.26 -23.13 9.51
N ASP A 328 19.99 -23.81 8.40
CA ASP A 328 20.86 -23.83 7.23
C ASP A 328 20.99 -22.43 6.58
N PHE A 329 19.95 -21.59 6.70
CA PHE A 329 19.98 -20.21 6.24
C PHE A 329 20.98 -19.38 7.07
N ARG A 330 20.91 -19.49 8.41
CA ARG A 330 21.82 -18.80 9.34
C ARG A 330 23.26 -19.31 9.23
N GLU A 331 23.44 -20.59 8.94
CA GLU A 331 24.75 -21.21 8.65
C GLU A 331 25.26 -20.91 7.23
N ARG A 332 24.53 -20.10 6.44
CA ARG A 332 24.88 -19.67 5.07
C ARG A 332 25.12 -20.81 4.07
N LYS A 333 24.43 -21.95 4.25
CA LYS A 333 24.61 -23.13 3.37
C LYS A 333 24.09 -22.95 1.94
N TYR A 334 23.31 -21.90 1.66
CA TYR A 334 22.66 -21.74 0.34
C TYR A 334 23.47 -20.94 -0.68
N GLY A 335 24.78 -20.73 -0.46
CA GLY A 335 25.71 -20.19 -1.45
C GLY A 335 25.20 -18.93 -2.16
N GLN A 336 25.08 -18.97 -3.49
CA GLN A 336 24.65 -17.83 -4.33
C GLN A 336 23.24 -17.31 -4.02
N HIS A 337 22.42 -18.05 -3.27
CA HIS A 337 21.15 -17.56 -2.76
C HIS A 337 21.36 -16.35 -1.84
N HIS A 338 22.40 -16.36 -0.99
CA HIS A 338 22.74 -15.25 -0.12
C HIS A 338 23.50 -14.18 -0.91
N LYS A 339 23.13 -12.91 -0.68
CA LYS A 339 23.78 -11.74 -1.29
C LYS A 339 24.44 -10.86 -0.26
N LEU A 340 23.79 -10.67 0.88
CA LEU A 340 24.26 -9.88 2.00
C LEU A 340 23.66 -10.44 3.30
N ASP A 341 24.22 -10.05 4.44
CA ASP A 341 23.64 -10.41 5.74
C ASP A 341 22.59 -9.39 6.12
N SER A 342 21.38 -9.88 6.37
CA SER A 342 20.29 -9.03 6.81
C SER A 342 20.43 -8.70 8.30
N PRO A 343 20.19 -7.45 8.73
CA PRO A 343 20.07 -7.10 10.14
C PRO A 343 19.01 -7.93 10.89
N LEU A 344 18.00 -8.44 10.17
CA LEU A 344 16.95 -9.29 10.72
C LEU A 344 17.48 -10.61 11.29
N LEU A 345 18.69 -11.05 10.91
CA LEU A 345 19.35 -12.22 11.51
C LEU A 345 19.58 -12.08 13.02
N LYS A 346 19.62 -10.85 13.55
CA LYS A 346 19.75 -10.57 14.99
C LYS A 346 18.48 -10.89 15.79
N LEU A 347 17.33 -11.03 15.11
CA LEU A 347 16.05 -11.34 15.74
C LEU A 347 15.86 -12.85 15.89
N ASN A 348 15.11 -13.23 16.93
CA ASN A 348 14.63 -14.60 17.11
C ASN A 348 13.38 -14.85 16.24
N ILE A 349 13.61 -15.02 14.94
CA ILE A 349 12.60 -15.26 13.90
C ILE A 349 13.07 -16.39 12.98
N ASP A 350 12.14 -17.08 12.32
CA ASP A 350 12.46 -18.04 11.27
C ASP A 350 12.64 -17.32 9.94
N MET A 351 13.86 -17.32 9.40
CA MET A 351 14.18 -16.63 8.14
C MET A 351 13.49 -17.22 6.91
N ILE A 352 12.79 -18.36 7.03
CA ILE A 352 12.04 -19.02 5.96
C ILE A 352 10.53 -18.91 6.18
N GLU A 353 10.02 -19.37 7.33
CA GLU A 353 8.58 -19.52 7.59
C GLU A 353 7.90 -18.21 8.02
N ASP A 354 8.59 -17.30 8.72
CA ASP A 354 8.02 -15.99 9.10
C ASP A 354 7.95 -15.01 7.92
N PHE A 355 8.36 -15.44 6.73
CA PHE A 355 8.31 -14.67 5.49
C PHE A 355 7.34 -15.34 4.49
N PRO A 356 6.01 -15.17 4.66
CA PRO A 356 5.03 -15.82 3.80
C PRO A 356 5.26 -15.44 2.34
N VAL A 357 5.50 -16.46 1.51
CA VAL A 357 5.77 -16.31 0.06
C VAL A 357 4.49 -16.47 -0.77
N SER A 358 3.49 -17.16 -0.25
CA SER A 358 2.21 -17.40 -0.92
C SER A 358 1.23 -16.26 -0.67
N ASP A 359 1.22 -15.28 -1.58
CA ASP A 359 0.19 -14.25 -1.64
C ASP A 359 -0.71 -14.48 -2.86
N SER A 360 -2.00 -14.68 -2.62
CA SER A 360 -3.00 -14.87 -3.68
C SER A 360 -3.05 -13.68 -4.63
N LEU A 361 -2.96 -12.46 -4.11
CA LEU A 361 -3.07 -11.26 -4.93
C LEU A 361 -1.96 -11.22 -5.98
N HIS A 362 -0.70 -11.37 -5.56
CA HIS A 362 0.44 -11.28 -6.47
C HIS A 362 0.64 -12.56 -7.31
N LEU A 363 0.40 -13.75 -6.76
CA LEU A 363 0.67 -15.01 -7.47
C LEU A 363 -0.50 -15.44 -8.36
N ILE A 364 -1.72 -15.37 -7.84
CA ILE A 364 -2.92 -15.87 -8.53
C ILE A 364 -3.55 -14.74 -9.32
N ASP A 365 -3.99 -13.67 -8.66
CA ASP A 365 -4.85 -12.67 -9.29
C ASP A 365 -4.07 -11.79 -10.29
N LEU A 366 -3.01 -11.12 -9.84
CA LEU A 366 -2.14 -10.28 -10.66
C LEU A 366 -1.16 -11.09 -11.50
N GLY A 367 -0.75 -12.27 -11.02
CA GLY A 367 0.22 -13.13 -11.69
C GLY A 367 -0.41 -13.94 -12.83
N LEU A 368 -1.30 -14.86 -12.49
CA LEU A 368 -1.90 -15.81 -13.43
C LEU A 368 -3.17 -15.26 -14.07
N MET A 369 -4.15 -14.85 -13.27
CA MET A 369 -5.48 -14.49 -13.75
C MET A 369 -5.45 -13.28 -14.68
N LYS A 370 -4.72 -12.22 -14.30
CA LYS A 370 -4.49 -11.06 -15.18
C LYS A 370 -3.90 -11.46 -16.53
N ARG A 371 -2.92 -12.36 -16.53
CA ARG A 371 -2.29 -12.86 -17.76
C ARG A 371 -3.27 -13.69 -18.59
N LEU A 372 -4.08 -14.54 -17.96
CA LEU A 372 -5.12 -15.32 -18.63
C LEU A 372 -6.18 -14.42 -19.27
N LEU A 373 -6.70 -13.46 -18.52
CA LEU A 373 -7.72 -12.52 -18.99
C LEU A 373 -7.22 -11.65 -20.15
N ILE A 374 -5.99 -11.12 -20.07
CA ILE A 374 -5.38 -10.38 -21.19
C ILE A 374 -5.20 -11.29 -22.40
N GLY A 375 -4.70 -12.51 -22.20
CA GLY A 375 -4.49 -13.48 -23.26
C GLY A 375 -5.77 -13.88 -23.98
N TRP A 376 -6.84 -14.16 -23.23
CA TRP A 376 -8.16 -14.47 -23.78
C TRP A 376 -8.74 -13.26 -24.51
N ARG A 377 -8.77 -12.07 -23.88
CA ARG A 377 -9.32 -10.84 -24.49
C ARG A 377 -8.59 -10.46 -25.77
N ASP A 378 -7.26 -10.51 -25.78
CA ASP A 378 -6.43 -10.03 -26.89
C ASP A 378 -6.06 -11.14 -27.89
N GLY A 379 -6.47 -12.39 -27.63
CA GLY A 379 -6.11 -13.58 -28.42
C GLY A 379 -4.61 -13.89 -28.46
N ASN A 380 -3.85 -13.34 -27.51
CA ASN A 380 -2.40 -13.40 -27.50
C ASN A 380 -1.83 -13.37 -26.08
N PHE A 381 -1.14 -14.44 -25.68
CA PHE A 381 -0.44 -14.56 -24.40
C PHE A 381 0.96 -13.91 -24.40
N GLY A 382 1.26 -13.04 -25.36
CA GLY A 382 2.51 -12.31 -25.48
C GLY A 382 3.63 -13.17 -26.07
N ILE A 383 4.71 -13.35 -25.30
CA ILE A 383 5.91 -14.14 -25.67
C ILE A 383 5.66 -15.66 -25.77
N TYR A 384 4.53 -16.15 -25.27
CA TYR A 384 4.14 -17.55 -25.37
C TYR A 384 3.43 -17.74 -26.72
N LEU A 385 4.19 -18.25 -27.69
CA LEU A 385 3.88 -18.40 -29.11
C LEU A 385 2.68 -19.31 -29.42
N THR A 386 1.50 -18.93 -28.95
CA THR A 386 0.24 -19.40 -29.50
C THR A 386 -0.65 -18.19 -29.70
N LYS A 387 -0.45 -17.50 -30.83
CA LYS A 387 -1.57 -16.76 -31.42
C LYS A 387 -2.62 -17.80 -31.74
N TRP A 388 -3.81 -17.64 -31.19
CA TRP A 388 -4.94 -18.46 -31.60
C TRP A 388 -5.13 -18.30 -33.11
N SER A 389 -5.32 -19.41 -33.81
CA SER A 389 -5.65 -19.34 -35.23
C SER A 389 -7.00 -18.64 -35.40
N ALA A 390 -7.29 -18.13 -36.59
CA ALA A 390 -8.62 -17.54 -36.86
C ALA A 390 -9.76 -18.55 -36.57
N SER A 391 -9.50 -19.85 -36.72
CA SER A 391 -10.43 -20.92 -36.35
C SER A 391 -10.63 -21.03 -34.83
N ASP A 392 -9.56 -20.93 -34.05
CA ASP A 392 -9.62 -21.01 -32.58
C ASP A 392 -10.29 -19.78 -31.95
N ILE A 393 -10.05 -18.59 -32.53
CA ILE A 393 -10.74 -17.36 -32.15
C ILE A 393 -12.24 -17.49 -32.46
N GLY A 394 -12.61 -17.98 -33.65
CA GLY A 394 -14.02 -18.18 -34.03
C GLY A 394 -14.76 -19.24 -33.19
N LYS A 395 -14.06 -20.27 -32.72
CA LYS A 395 -14.60 -21.31 -31.82
C LYS A 395 -14.79 -20.81 -30.38
N ASN A 396 -14.00 -19.83 -29.95
CA ASN A 396 -14.06 -19.27 -28.61
C ASN A 396 -14.89 -17.99 -28.52
N SER A 397 -15.03 -17.22 -29.60
CA SER A 397 -15.90 -16.03 -29.66
C SER A 397 -17.40 -16.36 -29.61
N SER A 398 -17.76 -17.62 -29.87
CA SER A 398 -19.13 -18.15 -29.82
C SER A 398 -19.50 -18.77 -28.46
N LYS A 399 -18.58 -18.77 -27.50
CA LYS A 399 -18.81 -19.30 -26.14
C LYS A 399 -18.78 -18.15 -25.14
N GLU A 400 -19.90 -17.94 -24.45
CA GLU A 400 -19.93 -17.09 -23.26
C GLU A 400 -19.12 -17.77 -22.15
N TYR A 401 -18.00 -17.15 -21.77
CA TYR A 401 -17.25 -17.61 -20.61
C TYR A 401 -17.74 -16.87 -19.38
N THR A 402 -18.43 -17.60 -18.50
CA THR A 402 -18.79 -17.14 -17.16
C THR A 402 -17.59 -17.38 -16.24
N VAL A 403 -16.76 -16.35 -16.02
CA VAL A 403 -15.67 -16.44 -15.05
C VAL A 403 -16.20 -15.98 -13.70
N LYS A 404 -16.38 -16.90 -12.75
CA LYS A 404 -16.61 -16.57 -11.34
C LYS A 404 -15.26 -16.26 -10.69
N THR A 405 -15.06 -15.02 -10.26
CA THR A 405 -13.93 -14.67 -9.39
C THR A 405 -14.21 -15.10 -7.95
N MET A 406 -13.18 -15.20 -7.12
CA MET A 406 -13.31 -15.46 -5.66
C MET A 406 -14.16 -14.40 -4.94
N SER A 407 -14.36 -13.22 -5.54
CA SER A 407 -15.25 -12.15 -5.06
C SER A 407 -16.72 -12.29 -5.53
N GLN A 408 -17.12 -13.43 -6.10
CA GLN A 408 -18.45 -13.68 -6.67
C GLN A 408 -18.88 -12.74 -7.81
N VAL A 409 -17.95 -11.99 -8.40
CA VAL A 409 -18.25 -11.17 -9.58
C VAL A 409 -18.19 -12.06 -10.82
N THR A 410 -19.28 -12.05 -11.58
CA THR A 410 -19.42 -12.83 -12.82
C THR A 410 -19.15 -11.93 -14.01
N PHE A 411 -18.10 -12.21 -14.77
CA PHE A 411 -17.82 -11.49 -16.02
C PHE A 411 -18.22 -12.36 -17.20
N THR A 412 -19.00 -11.79 -18.12
CA THR A 412 -19.27 -12.37 -19.44
C THR A 412 -18.30 -11.74 -20.44
N ILE A 413 -17.34 -12.54 -20.93
CA ILE A 413 -16.41 -12.08 -21.96
C ILE A 413 -17.03 -12.43 -23.32
N SER A 414 -17.53 -11.42 -24.03
CA SER A 414 -17.88 -11.53 -25.46
C SER A 414 -16.82 -10.82 -26.30
N HIS A 415 -16.30 -11.51 -27.32
CA HIS A 415 -15.42 -10.89 -28.31
C HIS A 415 -16.30 -10.09 -29.30
N ILE A 416 -16.14 -8.76 -29.34
CA ILE A 416 -16.74 -7.87 -30.35
C ILE A 416 -15.86 -7.79 -31.59
#